data_AF-A0A248K0Q9-F1
#
_entry.id   AF-A0A248K0Q9-F1
#
_cell.length_a   1.000
_cell.length_b   1.000
_cell.length_c   1.000
_cell.angle_alpha   90.00
_cell.angle_beta   90.00
_cell.angle_gamma   90.00
#
_symmetry.space_group_name_H-M   'P 1'
#
loop_
_entity.id
_entity.type
_entity.pdbx_description
1 polymer ?
#
loop_
_entity_poly.entity_id
_entity_poly.type
_entity_poly.pdbx_seq_one_letter_code
_entity_poly.pdbx_strand_id
1 'polypeptide(L)'
;MAKLQEARGVLRRRGNHTLTGGFCVYSIAEIGDRIITDLGVPNGLDAFLDECDGQELTIWFTKPFADKKQVLAIKLPDGKLYYSVPGWGGIIFFVVLALIGCLFFGLGLLLLPLIFDLVGMNFEAGQWARQGGIEIRR
;
A
#
# COMPACT_ATOMS: atom_id res chain seq x y z
N MET A 1 7.91 -4.56 10.90
CA MET A 1 6.59 -5.09 10.52
C MET A 1 5.64 -3.92 10.37
N ALA A 2 5.48 -3.47 9.14
CA ALA A 2 4.58 -2.40 8.77
C ALA A 2 3.15 -2.81 9.14
N LYS A 3 2.52 -2.03 10.02
CA LYS A 3 1.18 -2.32 10.51
C LYS A 3 0.16 -1.91 9.44
N LEU A 4 -0.60 -2.89 8.95
CA LEU A 4 -1.77 -2.63 8.11
C LEU A 4 -2.77 -1.81 8.93
N GLN A 5 -3.20 -0.68 8.36
CA GLN A 5 -4.18 0.21 8.95
C GLN A 5 -5.39 0.27 8.03
N GLU A 6 -6.56 0.18 8.64
CA GLU A 6 -7.84 0.32 7.98
C GLU A 6 -8.45 1.68 8.33
N ALA A 7 -8.91 2.41 7.33
CA ALA A 7 -9.73 3.60 7.50
C ALA A 7 -11.01 3.44 6.68
N ARG A 8 -12.15 3.66 7.32
CA ARG A 8 -13.48 3.57 6.73
C ARG A 8 -14.20 4.90 6.90
N GLY A 9 -14.83 5.38 5.83
CA GLY A 9 -15.65 6.57 5.86
C GLY A 9 -15.77 7.23 4.50
N VAL A 10 -16.40 8.39 4.48
CA VAL A 10 -16.53 9.20 3.26
C VAL A 10 -15.16 9.75 2.89
N LEU A 11 -14.71 9.44 1.66
CA LEU A 11 -13.49 10.03 1.13
C LEU A 11 -13.75 11.50 0.81
N ARG A 12 -12.88 12.37 1.32
CA ARG A 12 -12.78 13.77 0.92
C ARG A 12 -11.33 14.07 0.59
N ARG A 13 -11.04 14.34 -0.68
CA ARG A 13 -9.70 14.78 -1.11
C ARG A 13 -9.44 16.19 -0.56
N ARG A 14 -8.32 16.36 0.15
CA ARG A 14 -7.91 17.64 0.76
C ARG A 14 -6.49 18.00 0.33
N GLY A 15 -6.20 18.14 -0.96
CA GLY A 15 -4.92 18.72 -1.40
C GLY A 15 -4.46 18.34 -2.80
N ASN A 16 -3.36 18.95 -3.23
CA ASN A 16 -2.69 18.65 -4.49
C ASN A 16 -2.13 17.22 -4.47
N HIS A 17 -2.26 16.53 -5.60
CA HIS A 17 -1.60 15.26 -5.86
C HIS A 17 -0.33 15.49 -6.67
N THR A 18 0.72 14.71 -6.39
CA THR A 18 1.93 14.68 -7.23
C THR A 18 2.10 13.27 -7.76
N LEU A 19 2.32 13.15 -9.07
CA LEU A 19 2.62 11.87 -9.71
C LEU A 19 4.11 11.56 -9.48
N THR A 20 4.42 10.43 -8.85
CA THR A 20 5.80 9.99 -8.63
C THR A 20 5.87 8.47 -8.81
N GLY A 21 6.58 8.01 -9.85
CA GLY A 21 6.96 6.60 -10.01
C GLY A 21 5.81 5.59 -9.97
N GLY A 22 4.67 5.89 -10.60
CA GLY A 22 3.50 5.00 -10.63
C GLY A 22 2.55 5.14 -9.43
N PHE A 23 2.75 6.17 -8.61
CA PHE A 23 1.85 6.54 -7.52
C PHE A 23 1.37 7.97 -7.62
N CYS A 24 0.14 8.18 -7.17
CA CYS A 24 -0.47 9.45 -6.88
C CYS A 24 -0.33 9.73 -5.37
N VAL A 25 0.44 10.74 -4.99
CA VAL A 25 0.68 11.05 -3.56
C VAL A 25 -0.23 12.19 -3.12
N TYR A 26 -1.14 11.89 -2.20
CA TYR A 26 -2.01 12.85 -1.56
C TYR A 26 -1.34 13.46 -0.33
N SER A 27 -1.29 14.79 -0.32
CA SER A 27 -0.79 15.54 0.84
C SER A 27 -1.69 15.30 2.08
N ILE A 28 -3.02 15.32 1.88
CA ILE A 28 -4.02 15.04 2.92
C ILE A 28 -5.23 14.33 2.28
N ALA A 29 -5.63 13.21 2.88
CA ALA A 29 -6.86 12.49 2.60
C ALA A 29 -7.69 12.38 3.89
N GLU A 30 -8.94 12.83 3.84
CA GLU A 30 -9.90 12.69 4.95
C GLU A 30 -10.82 11.51 4.64
N ILE A 31 -10.88 10.54 5.55
CA ILE A 31 -11.72 9.33 5.43
C ILE A 31 -12.49 9.15 6.72
N GLY A 32 -13.77 9.51 6.70
CA GLY A 32 -14.57 9.62 7.92
C GLY A 32 -13.92 10.60 8.89
N ASP A 33 -13.68 10.16 10.13
CA ASP A 33 -13.06 11.01 11.17
C ASP A 33 -11.51 10.99 11.14
N ARG A 34 -10.89 10.31 10.15
CA ARG A 34 -9.44 10.18 10.07
C ARG A 34 -8.85 11.07 8.98
N ILE A 35 -7.91 11.92 9.40
CA ILE A 35 -7.06 12.70 8.51
C ILE A 35 -5.74 11.95 8.31
N ILE A 36 -5.46 11.55 7.07
CA ILE A 36 -4.26 10.83 6.67
C ILE A 36 -3.40 11.73 5.81
N THR A 37 -2.22 12.09 6.29
CA THR A 37 -1.23 12.83 5.50
C THR A 37 -0.26 11.89 4.77
N ASP A 38 0.30 12.37 3.65
CA ASP A 38 1.29 11.68 2.81
C ASP A 38 0.87 10.28 2.36
N LEU A 39 -0.35 10.18 1.81
CA LEU A 39 -0.92 8.93 1.34
C LEU A 39 -0.58 8.71 -0.14
N GLY A 40 0.36 7.83 -0.41
CA GLY A 40 0.66 7.30 -1.75
C GLY A 40 -0.37 6.26 -2.17
N VAL A 41 -1.01 6.49 -3.31
CA VAL A 41 -2.00 5.60 -3.91
C VAL A 41 -1.41 5.10 -5.23
N PRO A 42 -1.38 3.78 -5.47
CA PRO A 42 -0.99 3.26 -6.78
C PRO A 42 -1.90 3.83 -7.88
N ASN A 43 -1.34 4.22 -9.03
CA ASN A 43 -2.11 4.86 -10.12
C ASN A 43 -3.36 4.05 -10.53
N GLY A 44 -3.26 2.72 -10.53
CA GLY A 44 -4.40 1.87 -10.83
C GLY A 44 -5.54 1.93 -9.80
N LEU A 45 -5.24 2.24 -8.54
CA LEU A 45 -6.24 2.45 -7.48
C LEU A 45 -6.74 3.90 -7.42
N ASP A 46 -6.01 4.84 -8.02
CA ASP A 46 -6.34 6.27 -8.00
C ASP A 46 -7.68 6.56 -8.68
N ALA A 47 -7.96 5.91 -9.82
CA ALA A 47 -9.23 6.05 -10.53
C ALA A 47 -10.45 5.75 -9.63
N PHE A 48 -10.34 4.78 -8.73
CA PHE A 48 -11.41 4.44 -7.79
C PHE A 48 -11.60 5.50 -6.71
N LEU A 49 -10.54 6.19 -6.32
CA LEU A 49 -10.63 7.31 -5.39
C LEU A 49 -11.26 8.55 -6.05
N ASP A 50 -11.10 8.73 -7.36
CA ASP A 50 -11.80 9.80 -8.11
C ASP A 50 -13.28 9.46 -8.31
N GLU A 51 -13.60 8.21 -8.66
CA GLU A 51 -14.99 7.77 -8.86
C GLU A 51 -15.82 7.76 -7.56
N CYS A 52 -15.16 7.63 -6.41
CA CYS A 52 -15.82 7.50 -5.11
C CYS A 52 -15.68 8.72 -4.19
N ASP A 53 -15.33 9.89 -4.75
CA ASP A 53 -15.33 11.13 -3.98
C ASP A 53 -16.74 11.41 -3.42
N GLY A 54 -16.83 11.64 -2.12
CA GLY A 54 -18.11 11.79 -1.43
C GLY A 54 -18.89 10.50 -1.13
N GLN A 55 -18.35 9.32 -1.46
CA GLN A 55 -18.93 8.01 -1.11
C GLN A 55 -18.19 7.35 0.05
N GLU A 56 -18.90 6.47 0.78
CA GLU A 56 -18.30 5.68 1.85
C GLU A 56 -17.44 4.56 1.26
N LEU A 57 -16.16 4.54 1.62
CA LEU A 57 -15.24 3.51 1.19
C LEU A 57 -14.36 3.07 2.36
N THR A 58 -13.74 1.90 2.20
CA THR A 58 -12.74 1.39 3.14
C THR A 58 -11.40 1.29 2.44
N ILE A 59 -10.36 1.91 2.98
CA ILE A 59 -8.99 1.74 2.50
C ILE A 59 -8.17 0.95 3.51
N TRP A 60 -7.29 0.12 2.97
CA TRP A 60 -6.18 -0.46 3.73
C TRP A 60 -4.88 0.15 3.24
N PHE A 61 -4.13 0.71 4.17
CA PHE A 61 -2.84 1.32 3.91
C PHE A 61 -1.80 0.86 4.93
N THR A 62 -0.54 0.96 4.56
CA THR A 62 0.57 0.61 5.45
C THR A 62 1.64 1.69 5.39
N LYS A 63 2.53 1.72 6.38
CA LYS A 63 3.74 2.55 6.35
C LYS A 63 4.96 1.62 6.34
N PRO A 64 5.53 1.30 5.17
CA PRO A 64 6.74 0.49 5.09
C PRO A 64 7.90 1.18 5.81
N PHE A 65 8.89 0.40 6.27
CA PHE A 65 10.00 0.81 7.14
C PHE A 65 10.70 2.16 6.81
N ALA A 66 10.68 2.63 5.57
CA ALA A 66 11.26 3.93 5.18
C ALA A 66 10.42 4.71 4.15
N ASP A 67 9.14 4.36 3.98
CA ASP A 67 8.34 4.84 2.86
C ASP A 67 7.12 5.66 3.33
N LYS A 68 6.53 6.41 2.39
CA LYS A 68 5.25 7.12 2.62
C LYS A 68 4.15 6.11 2.93
N LYS A 69 3.02 6.56 3.50
CA LYS A 69 1.88 5.66 3.70
C LYS A 69 1.39 5.22 2.33
N GLN A 70 1.32 3.91 2.08
CA GLN A 70 0.91 3.38 0.79
C GLN A 70 -0.43 2.67 0.92
N VAL A 71 -1.39 3.03 0.07
CA VAL A 71 -2.65 2.28 -0.08
C VAL A 71 -2.34 0.97 -0.79
N LEU A 72 -2.83 -0.11 -0.20
CA LEU A 72 -2.67 -1.46 -0.71
C LEU A 72 -4.00 -2.03 -1.22
N ALA A 73 -5.11 -1.64 -0.61
CA ALA A 73 -6.44 -2.05 -1.06
C ALA A 73 -7.50 -1.00 -0.79
N ILE A 74 -8.57 -1.05 -1.60
CA ILE A 74 -9.76 -0.21 -1.51
C ILE A 74 -10.96 -1.13 -1.64
N LYS A 75 -11.93 -1.01 -0.73
CA LYS A 75 -13.24 -1.63 -0.84
C LYS A 75 -14.29 -0.56 -1.03
N LEU A 76 -15.04 -0.73 -2.11
CA LEU A 76 -16.09 0.17 -2.56
C LEU A 76 -17.41 -0.11 -1.82
N PRO A 77 -18.36 0.84 -1.87
CA PRO A 77 -19.67 0.67 -1.24
C PRO A 77 -20.49 -0.46 -1.88
N ASP A 78 -20.22 -0.82 -3.14
CA ASP A 78 -20.82 -1.98 -3.82
C ASP A 78 -20.27 -3.34 -3.32
N GLY A 79 -19.32 -3.31 -2.39
CA GLY A 79 -18.69 -4.48 -1.79
C GLY A 79 -17.48 -5.01 -2.56
N LYS A 80 -17.17 -4.46 -3.74
CA LYS A 80 -16.00 -4.88 -4.52
C LYS A 80 -14.71 -4.44 -3.85
N LEU A 81 -13.75 -5.36 -3.79
CA LEU A 81 -12.44 -5.17 -3.21
C LEU A 81 -11.41 -5.11 -4.34
N TYR A 82 -10.62 -4.05 -4.37
CA TYR A 82 -9.53 -3.84 -5.31
C TYR A 82 -8.23 -3.72 -4.54
N TYR A 83 -7.16 -4.37 -5.01
CA TYR A 83 -5.88 -4.34 -4.32
C TYR A 83 -4.69 -4.27 -5.26
N SER A 84 -3.56 -3.76 -4.79
CA SER A 84 -2.31 -3.68 -5.54
C SER A 84 -1.21 -4.42 -4.80
N VAL A 85 -0.49 -5.29 -5.52
CA VAL A 85 0.57 -6.13 -4.94
C VAL A 85 1.94 -5.56 -5.30
N PRO A 86 2.85 -5.39 -4.30
CA PRO A 86 4.25 -5.20 -4.61
C PRO A 86 4.81 -6.52 -5.17
N GLY A 87 5.19 -6.52 -6.45
CA GLY A 87 5.65 -7.74 -7.13
C GLY A 87 6.82 -8.45 -6.43
N TRP A 88 6.87 -9.78 -6.56
CA TRP A 88 7.87 -10.64 -5.93
C TRP A 88 9.33 -10.32 -6.32
N GLY A 89 9.55 -9.67 -7.46
CA GLY A 89 10.89 -9.29 -7.91
C GLY A 89 11.66 -8.43 -6.90
N GLY A 90 10.97 -7.48 -6.23
CA GLY A 90 11.58 -6.66 -5.19
C GLY A 90 11.98 -7.49 -3.96
N ILE A 91 11.14 -8.43 -3.54
CA ILE A 91 11.44 -9.34 -2.42
C ILE A 91 12.69 -10.17 -2.73
N ILE A 92 12.70 -10.81 -3.90
CA ILE A 92 13.83 -11.68 -4.32
C ILE A 92 15.12 -10.86 -4.36
N PHE A 93 15.09 -9.64 -4.92
CA PHE A 93 16.24 -8.76 -4.96
C PHE A 93 16.78 -8.45 -3.55
N PHE A 94 15.92 -8.03 -2.62
CA PHE A 94 16.35 -7.73 -1.25
C PHE A 94 16.82 -8.97 -0.48
N VAL A 95 16.23 -10.14 -0.73
CA VAL A 95 16.69 -11.40 -0.14
C VAL A 95 18.10 -11.75 -0.61
N VAL A 96 18.36 -11.67 -1.93
CA VAL A 96 19.70 -11.91 -2.48
C VAL A 96 20.70 -10.91 -1.92
N LEU A 97 20.34 -9.63 -1.88
CA LEU A 97 21.19 -8.58 -1.30
C LEU A 97 21.47 -8.83 0.19
N ALA A 98 20.48 -9.29 0.95
CA ALA A 98 20.66 -9.64 2.36
C ALA A 98 21.60 -10.84 2.53
N LEU A 99 21.48 -11.88 1.70
CA LEU A 99 22.39 -13.02 1.75
C LEU A 99 23.85 -12.60 1.46
N ILE A 100 24.06 -11.76 0.45
CA ILE A 100 25.38 -11.21 0.14
C ILE A 100 25.88 -10.33 1.30
N GLY A 101 25.05 -9.42 1.81
CA GLY A 101 25.39 -8.54 2.92
C GLY A 101 25.69 -9.29 4.22
N CYS A 102 25.09 -10.46 4.45
CA CYS A 102 25.41 -11.31 5.61
C CYS A 102 26.87 -11.78 5.60
N LEU A 103 27.48 -11.96 4.41
CA LEU A 103 28.90 -12.31 4.28
C LEU A 103 29.84 -11.17 4.77
N PHE A 104 29.34 -9.93 4.77
CA PHE A 104 30.08 -8.75 5.23
C PHE A 104 29.62 -8.33 6.62
N PHE A 105 30.03 -9.08 7.65
CA PHE A 105 29.75 -8.76 9.06
C PHE A 105 28.27 -8.69 9.44
N GLY A 106 27.40 -9.46 8.76
CA GLY A 106 25.98 -9.48 9.09
C GLY A 106 25.20 -8.23 8.66
N LEU A 107 25.76 -7.36 7.80
CA LEU A 107 25.07 -6.18 7.26
C LEU A 107 23.74 -6.53 6.59
N GLY A 108 23.63 -7.74 6.04
CA GLY A 108 22.39 -8.26 5.47
C GLY A 108 21.21 -8.33 6.45
N LEU A 109 21.46 -8.45 7.75
CA LEU A 109 20.42 -8.46 8.78
C LEU A 109 19.66 -7.13 8.86
N LEU A 110 20.28 -6.02 8.43
CA LEU A 110 19.63 -4.70 8.36
C LEU A 110 18.49 -4.65 7.33
N LEU A 111 18.47 -5.58 6.37
CA LEU A 111 17.43 -5.66 5.34
C LEU A 111 16.23 -6.52 5.77
N LEU A 112 16.33 -7.26 6.87
CA LEU A 112 15.24 -8.13 7.34
C LEU A 112 13.92 -7.37 7.59
N PRO A 113 13.88 -6.19 8.24
CA PRO A 113 12.64 -5.45 8.43
C PRO A 113 11.95 -5.12 7.10
N LEU A 114 12.72 -4.73 6.09
CA LEU A 114 12.20 -4.42 4.75
C LEU A 114 11.65 -5.67 4.05
N ILE A 115 12.38 -6.79 4.13
CA ILE A 115 11.93 -8.07 3.55
C ILE A 115 10.64 -8.53 4.21
N PHE A 116 10.55 -8.46 5.55
CA PHE A 116 9.34 -8.84 6.27
C PHE A 116 8.15 -7.94 5.93
N ASP A 117 8.36 -6.64 5.73
CA ASP A 117 7.29 -5.73 5.30
C ASP A 117 6.79 -6.09 3.89
N LEU A 118 7.70 -6.36 2.94
CA LEU A 118 7.32 -6.75 1.57
C LEU A 118 6.58 -8.10 1.52
N VAL A 119 7.06 -9.09 2.29
CA VAL A 119 6.40 -10.39 2.43
C VAL A 119 5.03 -10.24 3.08
N GLY A 120 4.92 -9.42 4.13
CA GLY A 120 3.64 -9.13 4.79
C GLY A 120 2.61 -8.54 3.83
N MET A 121 3.01 -7.55 3.01
CA MET A 121 2.12 -6.97 1.99
C MET A 121 1.65 -8.01 0.95
N ASN A 122 2.53 -8.94 0.54
CA ASN A 122 2.16 -10.04 -0.36
C ASN A 122 1.21 -11.04 0.30
N PHE A 123 1.36 -11.29 1.60
CA PHE A 123 0.45 -12.16 2.34
C PHE A 123 -0.95 -11.56 2.45
N GLU A 124 -1.06 -10.27 2.78
CA GLU A 124 -2.34 -9.53 2.82
C GLU A 124 -3.01 -9.53 1.44
N ALA A 125 -2.23 -9.29 0.37
CA ALA A 125 -2.73 -9.42 -0.99
C ALA A 125 -3.30 -10.81 -1.30
N GLY A 126 -2.64 -11.87 -0.83
CA GLY A 126 -3.15 -13.23 -0.93
C GLY A 126 -4.47 -13.45 -0.18
N GLN A 127 -4.69 -12.76 0.94
CA GLN A 127 -5.97 -12.80 1.65
C GLN A 127 -7.08 -12.08 0.87
N TRP A 128 -6.78 -10.90 0.31
CA TRP A 128 -7.74 -10.17 -0.52
C TRP A 128 -8.11 -10.94 -1.79
N ALA A 129 -7.15 -11.62 -2.42
CA ALA A 129 -7.41 -12.51 -3.55
C ALA A 129 -8.40 -13.62 -3.17
N ARG A 130 -8.25 -14.24 -1.99
CA ARG A 130 -9.17 -15.28 -1.48
C ARG A 130 -10.56 -14.75 -1.15
N GLN A 131 -10.70 -13.46 -0.86
CA GLN A 131 -11.98 -12.79 -0.63
C GLN A 131 -12.68 -12.39 -1.94
N GLY A 132 -12.13 -12.75 -3.11
CA GLY A 132 -12.67 -12.36 -4.41
C GLY A 132 -12.24 -10.95 -4.84
N GLY A 133 -11.18 -10.42 -4.23
CA GLY A 133 -10.61 -9.13 -4.62
C GLY A 133 -10.04 -9.15 -6.03
N ILE A 134 -10.07 -8.00 -6.68
CA ILE A 134 -9.55 -7.78 -8.03
C ILE A 134 -8.17 -7.13 -7.91
N GLU A 135 -7.16 -7.80 -8.45
CA GLU A 135 -5.80 -7.25 -8.51
C GLU A 135 -5.73 -6.13 -9.55
N ILE A 136 -5.23 -4.96 -9.13
CA ILE A 136 -4.87 -3.87 -10.03
C ILE A 136 -3.36 -3.78 -10.11
N ARG A 137 -2.86 -4.08 -11.31
CA ARG A 137 -1.45 -3.92 -11.65
C ARG A 137 -1.13 -2.45 -11.85
N ARG A 138 0.03 -2.03 -11.35
CA ARG A 138 0.59 -0.69 -11.56
C ARG A 138 0.95 -0.46 -13.03
#